data_AF-G5HF22-F1
#
_entry.id   AF-G5HF22-F1
#
_cell.length_a   1.000
_cell.length_b   1.000
_cell.length_c   1.000
_cell.angle_alpha   90.00
_cell.angle_beta   90.00
_cell.angle_gamma   90.00
#
_symmetry.space_group_name_H-M   'P 1'
#
loop_
_entity.id
_entity.type
_entity.pdbx_description
1 polymer ?
#
loop_
_entity_poly.entity_id
_entity_poly.type
_entity_poly.pdbx_seq_one_letter_code
_entity_poly.pdbx_strand_id
1 'polypeptide(L)'
;LGSVITDISGKSGMAILKAIISGETDPIVLSELAEGRARNKLQEMRRALQGRVLEHQQKMLEHQLVHMESLTSLISDLDEDIKKNRHYKLGC
;
A
#
# COMPACT_ATOMS: atom_id res chain seq x y z
N LEU A 1 7.49 -11.18 -0.48
CA LEU A 1 6.49 -10.09 -0.30
C LEU A 1 5.34 -10.19 -1.31
N GLY A 2 5.62 -10.28 -2.62
CA GLY A 2 4.59 -10.44 -3.66
C GLY A 2 3.70 -11.70 -3.57
N SER A 3 4.09 -12.74 -2.82
CA SER A 3 3.24 -13.92 -2.61
C SER A 3 2.18 -13.76 -1.51
N VAL A 4 2.35 -12.77 -0.63
CA VAL A 4 1.54 -12.65 0.60
C VAL A 4 0.49 -11.53 0.46
N ILE A 5 0.85 -10.43 -0.19
CA ILE A 5 -0.03 -9.28 -0.37
C ILE A 5 -0.64 -9.35 -1.77
N THR A 6 -1.89 -9.82 -1.85
CA THR A 6 -2.63 -9.97 -3.11
C THR A 6 -3.05 -8.62 -3.71
N ASP A 7 -3.01 -7.56 -2.90
CA ASP A 7 -3.22 -6.17 -3.30
C ASP A 7 -2.32 -5.26 -2.44
N ILE A 8 -1.15 -4.90 -2.99
CA ILE A 8 -0.17 -4.02 -2.32
C ILE A 8 -0.70 -2.59 -2.20
N SER A 9 -1.57 -2.17 -3.13
CA SER A 9 -2.24 -0.88 -3.15
C SER A 9 -3.41 -0.76 -2.17
N GLY A 10 -3.86 -1.87 -1.55
CA GLY A 10 -4.92 -1.86 -0.55
C GLY A 10 -4.48 -1.19 0.77
N LYS A 11 -5.44 -0.71 1.56
CA LYS A 11 -5.20 0.01 2.83
C LYS A 11 -4.19 -0.69 3.76
N SER A 12 -4.33 -2.00 3.92
CA SER A 12 -3.43 -2.79 4.77
C SER A 12 -2.01 -2.90 4.20
N GLY A 13 -1.87 -3.06 2.88
CA GLY A 13 -0.55 -3.11 2.23
C GLY A 13 0.19 -1.78 2.38
N MET A 14 -0.53 -0.67 2.20
CA MET A 14 0.00 0.68 2.37
C MET A 14 0.37 0.99 3.82
N ALA A 15 -0.45 0.58 4.80
CA ALA A 15 -0.15 0.76 6.22
C ALA A 15 1.14 0.03 6.64
N ILE A 16 1.31 -1.21 6.17
CA ILE A 16 2.49 -2.03 6.44
C ILE A 16 3.75 -1.43 5.80
N LEU A 17 3.65 -1.00 4.53
CA LEU A 17 4.77 -0.34 3.85
C LEU A 17 5.20 0.94 4.57
N LYS A 18 4.25 1.77 5.01
CA LYS A 18 4.53 2.98 5.81
C LYS A 18 5.24 2.66 7.12
N ALA A 19 4.83 1.61 7.82
CA ALA A 19 5.49 1.19 9.05
C ALA A 19 6.94 0.73 8.79
N ILE A 20 7.17 -0.08 7.74
CA ILE A 20 8.52 -0.53 7.35
C ILE A 20 9.44 0.65 7.01
N ILE A 21 8.93 1.62 6.24
CA ILE A 21 9.66 2.85 5.90
C ILE A 21 9.96 3.68 7.16
N SER A 22 9.05 3.69 8.13
CA SER A 22 9.24 4.38 9.42
C SER A 22 10.24 3.67 10.35
N GLY A 23 10.84 2.56 9.92
CA GLY A 23 11.82 1.80 10.71
C GLY A 23 11.24 0.61 11.47
N GLU A 24 9.94 0.33 11.34
CA GLU A 24 9.34 -0.83 12.00
C GLU A 24 9.82 -2.12 11.35
N THR A 25 10.30 -3.05 12.17
CA THR A 25 10.83 -4.34 11.74
C THR A 25 10.24 -5.51 12.52
N ASP A 26 9.46 -5.23 13.58
CA ASP A 26 8.79 -6.25 14.38
C ASP A 26 7.69 -6.89 13.54
N PRO A 27 7.84 -8.19 13.20
CA PRO A 27 6.85 -8.91 12.44
C PRO A 27 5.52 -9.07 13.19
N ILE A 28 5.43 -8.85 14.50
CA ILE A 28 4.16 -8.78 15.24
C ILE A 28 3.47 -7.46 14.94
N VAL A 29 4.15 -6.33 15.15
CA VAL A 29 3.60 -4.98 14.91
C VAL A 29 3.14 -4.82 13.46
N LEU A 30 3.98 -5.20 12.50
CA LEU A 30 3.64 -5.14 11.08
C LEU A 30 2.42 -6.01 10.72
N SER A 31 2.27 -7.14 11.41
CA SER A 31 1.18 -8.07 11.16
C SER A 31 -0.15 -7.58 11.74
N GLU A 32 -0.14 -6.76 12.79
CA GLU A 32 -1.35 -6.15 13.35
C GLU A 32 -1.95 -5.06 12.45
N LEU A 33 -1.14 -4.44 11.60
CA LEU A 33 -1.57 -3.50 10.56
C LEU A 33 -2.29 -4.19 9.38
N ALA A 34 -2.24 -5.52 9.31
CA ALA A 34 -2.94 -6.29 8.29
C ALA A 34 -4.44 -6.45 8.65
N GLU A 35 -5.33 -5.85 7.85
CA GLU A 35 -6.78 -5.97 8.04
C GLU A 35 -7.40 -7.02 7.10
N GLY A 36 -8.57 -7.54 7.48
CA GLY A 36 -9.38 -8.44 6.63
C GLY A 36 -8.64 -9.72 6.21
N ARG A 37 -8.67 -10.03 4.91
CA ARG A 37 -8.07 -11.27 4.34
C ARG A 37 -6.55 -11.33 4.49
N ALA A 38 -5.88 -10.19 4.66
CA ALA A 38 -4.42 -10.14 4.88
C ALA A 38 -4.03 -10.76 6.24
N ARG A 39 -4.95 -10.73 7.22
CA ARG A 39 -4.78 -11.35 8.54
C ARG A 39 -4.69 -12.88 8.47
N ASN A 40 -5.21 -13.51 7.42
CA ASN A 40 -5.08 -14.96 7.24
C ASN A 40 -3.67 -15.38 6.80
N LYS A 41 -2.84 -14.43 6.36
CA LYS A 41 -1.48 -14.67 5.86
C LYS A 41 -0.39 -14.10 6.77
N LEU A 42 -0.73 -13.80 8.03
CA LEU A 42 0.21 -13.24 9.02
C LEU A 42 1.48 -14.08 9.12
N GLN A 43 1.40 -15.41 9.23
CA GLN A 43 2.59 -16.25 9.36
C GLN A 43 3.53 -16.18 8.14
N GLU A 44 2.99 -16.13 6.92
CA GLU A 44 3.81 -15.95 5.72
C GLU A 44 4.41 -14.56 5.63
N MET A 45 3.67 -13.54 6.08
CA MET A 45 4.15 -12.17 6.17
C MET A 45 5.31 -12.06 7.15
N ARG A 46 5.20 -12.66 8.35
CA ARG A 46 6.28 -12.71 9.35
C ARG A 46 7.54 -13.37 8.79
N ARG A 47 7.38 -14.46 8.04
CA ARG A 47 8.51 -15.14 7.36
C ARG A 47 9.12 -14.28 6.25
N ALA A 48 8.31 -13.58 5.47
CA ALA A 48 8.79 -12.69 4.41
C ALA A 48 9.53 -11.45 4.94
N LEU A 49 9.19 -11.01 6.15
CA LEU A 49 9.79 -9.86 6.84
C LEU A 49 11.01 -10.23 7.70
N GLN A 50 11.24 -11.53 7.96
CA GLN A 50 12.44 -12.02 8.65
C GLN A 50 13.75 -11.78 7.87
N GLY A 51 13.67 -11.48 6.57
CA GLY A 51 14.79 -10.96 5.80
C GLY A 51 14.92 -9.46 6.02
N ARG A 52 15.87 -9.03 6.86
CA ARG A 52 16.12 -7.62 7.24
C ARG A 52 15.95 -6.67 6.04
N VAL A 53 14.96 -5.79 6.10
CA VAL A 53 14.88 -4.62 5.22
C VAL A 53 15.99 -3.68 5.66
N LEU A 54 17.11 -3.67 4.92
CA LEU A 54 18.23 -2.77 5.18
C LEU A 54 17.86 -1.33 4.82
N GLU A 55 18.55 -0.35 5.37
CA GLU A 55 18.31 1.09 5.17
C GLU A 55 18.17 1.48 3.69
N HIS A 56 18.99 0.89 2.82
CA HIS A 56 18.89 1.10 1.37
C HIS A 56 17.54 0.63 0.79
N GLN A 57 17.04 -0.52 1.24
CA GLN A 57 15.75 -1.06 0.81
C GLN A 57 14.60 -0.21 1.35
N GLN A 58 14.72 0.36 2.56
CA GLN A 58 13.76 1.31 3.09
C GLN A 58 13.66 2.57 2.21
N LYS A 59 14.81 3.15 1.82
CA LYS A 59 14.84 4.28 0.88
C LYS A 59 14.20 3.95 -0.46
N MET A 60 14.46 2.77 -1.02
CA MET A 60 13.81 2.35 -2.27
C MET A 60 12.29 2.21 -2.11
N LEU A 61 11.83 1.63 -0.99
CA LEU A 61 10.40 1.49 -0.69
C LEU A 61 9.73 2.85 -0.49
N GLU A 62 10.42 3.81 0.13
CA GLU A 62 9.94 5.18 0.31
C GLU A 62 9.67 5.86 -1.04
N HIS A 63 10.64 5.83 -1.98
CA HIS A 63 10.45 6.37 -3.32
C HIS A 63 9.30 5.70 -4.07
N GLN A 64 9.20 4.36 -3.97
CA GLN A 64 8.13 3.62 -4.61
C GLN A 64 6.75 3.97 -4.02
N LEU A 65 6.68 4.19 -2.71
CA LEU A 65 5.46 4.58 -2.02
C LEU A 65 4.98 5.96 -2.49
N VAL A 66 5.89 6.94 -2.57
CA VAL A 66 5.58 8.29 -3.08
C VAL A 66 5.02 8.23 -4.50
N HIS A 67 5.61 7.39 -5.36
CA HIS A 67 5.10 7.19 -6.73
C HIS A 67 3.70 6.58 -6.74
N MET A 68 3.44 5.58 -5.90
CA MET A 68 2.10 4.97 -5.81
C MET A 68 1.05 5.98 -5.32
N GLU A 69 1.35 6.76 -4.28
CA GLU A 69 0.45 7.81 -3.79
C GLU A 69 0.16 8.89 -4.85
N SER A 70 1.19 9.28 -5.61
CA SER A 70 1.05 10.26 -6.69
C SER A 70 0.12 9.75 -7.79
N LEU A 71 0.29 8.48 -8.20
CA LEU A 71 -0.58 7.85 -9.20
C LEU A 71 -2.01 7.68 -8.68
N THR A 72 -2.19 7.29 -7.42
CA THR A 72 -3.52 7.21 -6.80
C THR A 72 -4.22 8.57 -6.77
N SER A 73 -3.50 9.64 -6.43
CA SER A 73 -4.06 11.00 -6.46
C SER A 73 -4.49 11.38 -7.87
N LEU A 74 -3.62 11.16 -8.87
CA LEU A 74 -3.94 11.49 -10.26
C LEU A 74 -5.16 10.73 -10.78
N ILE A 75 -5.28 9.44 -10.45
CA ILE A 75 -6.45 8.63 -10.81
C ILE A 75 -7.71 9.21 -10.17
N SER A 76 -7.65 9.58 -8.88
CA SER A 76 -8.80 10.17 -8.18
C SER A 76 -9.23 11.51 -8.80
N ASP A 77 -8.27 12.38 -9.13
CA ASP A 77 -8.53 13.67 -9.76
C ASP A 77 -9.21 13.49 -11.14
N LEU A 78 -8.72 12.54 -11.94
CA LEU A 78 -9.31 12.20 -13.23
C LEU A 78 -10.70 11.59 -13.08
N ASP A 79 -10.93 10.72 -12.09
CA ASP A 79 -12.25 10.16 -11.80
C ASP A 79 -13.26 11.26 -11.42
N GLU A 80 -12.84 12.28 -10.67
CA GLU A 80 -13.67 13.43 -10.34
C GLU A 80 -13.98 14.29 -11.57
N ASP A 81 -12.98 14.59 -12.41
CA ASP A 81 -13.18 15.35 -13.64
C ASP A 81 -14.12 14.60 -14.62
N ILE A 82 -13.94 13.29 -14.77
CA ILE A 82 -14.82 12.45 -15.60
C ILE A 82 -16.25 12.47 -15.06
N LYS A 83 -16.47 12.37 -13.74
CA LYS A 83 -17.82 12.44 -13.14
C LYS A 83 -18.46 13.79 -13.40
N LYS A 84 -17.70 14.88 -13.21
CA LYS A 84 -18.13 16.24 -13.47
C LYS A 84 -18.55 16.41 -14.94
N ASN A 85 -17.71 15.99 -15.89
CA ASN A 85 -17.98 16.07 -17.33
C ASN A 85 -19.13 15.15 -17.78
N ARG A 86 -19.33 13.98 -17.15
CA ARG A 86 -20.50 13.12 -17.42
C ARG A 86 -21.82 13.76 -17.00
N HIS A 87 -21.83 14.50 -15.88
CA HIS A 87 -23.01 15.25 -15.45
C HIS A 87 -23.39 16.36 -16.43
N TYR A 88 -22.42 17.04 -17.02
CA TYR A 88 -22.69 18.08 -18.04
C TYR A 88 -23.23 17.53 -19.37
N LYS A 89 -23.01 16.23 -19.67
CA LYS A 89 -23.46 15.62 -20.94
C LYS A 89 -24.85 14.96 -20.89
N LEU A 90 -25.39 14.71 -19.71
CA LEU A 90 -26.71 14.09 -19.50
C LEU A 90 -27.77 15.10 -19.01
N GLY A 91 -27.40 16.37 -18.89
CA GLY A 91 -28.27 17.48 -18.45
C GLY A 91 -28.77 18.40 -19.57
N CYS A 92 -28.71 17.96 -20.83
CA CYS A 92 -29.30 18.64 -21.99
C CYS A 92 -30.26 17.70 -22.71
#